data_AF-A0A4S1M2M3-F1
#
_entry.id   AF-A0A4S1M2M3-F1
#
_cell.length_a   1.000
_cell.length_b   1.000
_cell.length_c   1.000
_cell.angle_alpha   90.00
_cell.angle_beta   90.00
_cell.angle_gamma   90.00
#
_symmetry.space_group_name_H-M   'P 1'
#
loop_
_entity.id
_entity.type
_entity.pdbx_description
1 polymer ?
#
loop_
_entity_poly.entity_id
_entity_poly.type
_entity_poly.pdbx_seq_one_letter_code
_entity_poly.pdbx_strand_id
1 'polypeptide(L)'
;SRGLGTMGFGLPAAIGAQLADKDATVVSILGDGGFQMTLQELSVIHDLNLPIKVVVLNNRCLGMVRQWQEIFYDERYSHSKFASQPDFIKLSEAYGIKG
;
A
#
# COMPACT_ATOMS: atom_id res chain seq x y z
N SER A 1 11.94 0.86 -1.40
CA SER A 1 12.57 -0.34 -2.01
C SER A 1 12.90 -0.06 -3.47
N ARG A 2 14.10 -0.43 -3.95
CA ARG A 2 14.49 -0.30 -5.37
C ARG A 2 15.19 -1.56 -5.89
N GLY A 3 16.28 -2.01 -5.25
CA GLY A 3 17.03 -3.19 -5.71
C GLY A 3 16.26 -4.51 -5.57
N LEU A 4 15.70 -4.79 -4.38
CA LEU A 4 14.92 -6.02 -4.13
C LEU A 4 13.47 -5.93 -4.64
N GLY A 5 12.93 -4.72 -4.83
CA GLY A 5 11.56 -4.54 -5.31
C GLY A 5 10.45 -4.95 -4.34
N THR A 6 10.73 -5.08 -3.04
CA THR A 6 9.76 -5.49 -2.00
C THR A 6 8.47 -4.66 -2.00
N MET A 7 7.37 -5.30 -2.37
CA MET A 7 6.00 -4.82 -2.14
C MET A 7 5.68 -4.86 -0.63
N GLY A 8 4.80 -3.97 -0.15
CA GLY A 8 4.54 -3.82 1.29
C GLY A 8 5.54 -2.94 2.05
N PHE A 9 6.65 -2.52 1.42
CA PHE A 9 7.64 -1.67 2.08
C PHE A 9 7.10 -0.29 2.48
N GLY A 10 6.14 0.27 1.73
CA GLY A 10 5.76 1.68 1.82
C GLY A 10 5.21 2.11 3.18
N LEU A 11 4.36 1.29 3.80
CA LEU A 11 3.72 1.63 5.08
C LEU A 11 4.71 1.57 6.27
N PRO A 12 5.43 0.45 6.52
CA PRO A 12 6.41 0.39 7.60
C PRO A 12 7.58 1.37 7.41
N ALA A 13 7.99 1.65 6.15
CA ALA A 13 9.02 2.66 5.90
C ALA A 13 8.55 4.08 6.25
N ALA A 14 7.27 4.40 6.02
CA ALA A 14 6.70 5.68 6.41
C ALA A 14 6.63 5.84 7.94
N ILE A 15 6.32 4.75 8.66
CA ILE A 15 6.40 4.72 10.14
C ILE A 15 7.82 5.02 10.59
N GLY A 16 8.82 4.31 10.07
CA GLY A 16 10.23 4.55 10.39
C GLY A 16 10.66 5.99 10.08
N ALA A 17 10.24 6.53 8.94
CA ALA A 17 10.55 7.91 8.55
C ALA A 17 9.92 8.94 9.52
N GLN A 18 8.66 8.78 9.89
CA GLN A 18 7.96 9.70 10.81
C GLN A 18 8.52 9.61 12.24
N LEU A 19 9.00 8.43 12.64
CA LEU A 19 9.67 8.27 13.94
C LEU A 19 11.07 8.90 13.95
N ALA A 20 11.76 8.91 12.82
CA ALA A 20 13.07 9.53 12.67
C ALA A 20 13.00 11.07 12.67
N ASP A 21 11.96 11.63 12.05
CA ASP A 21 11.67 13.06 12.06
C ASP A 21 10.17 13.29 12.33
N LYS A 22 9.86 13.73 13.55
CA LYS A 22 8.48 13.91 14.03
C LYS A 22 7.80 15.14 13.43
N ASP A 23 8.57 16.11 12.95
CA ASP A 23 8.06 17.38 12.40
C ASP A 23 7.89 17.30 10.88
N ALA A 24 8.53 16.32 10.23
CA ALA A 24 8.37 16.07 8.81
C ALA A 24 6.93 15.67 8.45
N THR A 25 6.45 16.19 7.31
CA THR A 25 5.26 15.65 6.66
C THR A 25 5.62 14.39 5.89
N VAL A 26 5.23 13.23 6.40
CA VAL A 26 5.45 11.93 5.73
C VAL A 26 4.23 11.52 4.91
N VAL A 27 4.46 11.20 3.63
CA VAL A 27 3.43 10.70 2.72
C VAL A 27 3.87 9.35 2.17
N SER A 28 3.05 8.32 2.36
CA SER A 28 3.25 6.98 1.79
C SER A 28 2.35 6.83 0.57
N ILE A 29 2.95 6.70 -0.62
CA ILE A 29 2.23 6.45 -1.89
C ILE A 29 2.50 5.01 -2.30
N LEU A 30 1.44 4.21 -2.44
CA LEU A 30 1.56 2.78 -2.73
C LEU A 30 0.37 2.25 -3.52
N GLY A 31 0.59 1.17 -4.26
CA GLY A 31 -0.49 0.45 -4.93
C GLY A 31 -1.31 -0.40 -3.95
N ASP A 32 -2.56 -0.67 -4.30
CA ASP A 32 -3.49 -1.58 -3.61
C ASP A 32 -2.90 -2.97 -3.29
N GLY A 33 -2.15 -3.57 -4.21
CA GLY A 33 -1.49 -4.85 -3.97
C GLY A 33 -0.34 -4.75 -2.96
N GLY A 34 0.41 -3.64 -3.00
CA GLY A 34 1.48 -3.40 -2.04
C GLY A 34 0.95 -3.07 -0.64
N PHE A 35 -0.10 -2.27 -0.55
CA PHE A 35 -0.76 -1.93 0.70
C PHE A 35 -1.27 -3.17 1.44
N GLN A 36 -1.90 -4.09 0.70
CA GLN A 36 -2.47 -5.31 1.29
C GLN A 36 -1.44 -6.24 1.95
N MET A 37 -0.15 -6.15 1.60
CA MET A 37 0.88 -7.02 2.19
C MET A 37 1.22 -6.67 3.64
N THR A 38 1.03 -5.42 4.03
CA THR A 38 1.41 -4.91 5.36
C THR A 38 0.35 -3.99 5.95
N LEU A 39 -0.91 -4.16 5.55
CA LEU A 39 -2.01 -3.29 5.99
C LEU A 39 -2.20 -3.28 7.51
N GLN A 40 -1.75 -4.34 8.20
CA GLN A 40 -1.82 -4.46 9.65
C GLN A 40 -1.02 -3.37 10.38
N GLU A 41 -0.01 -2.76 9.72
CA GLU A 41 0.79 -1.68 10.29
C GLU A 41 -0.03 -0.39 10.52
N LEU A 42 -1.27 -0.32 10.02
CA LEU A 42 -2.24 0.70 10.42
C LEU A 42 -2.45 0.71 11.95
N SER A 43 -2.35 -0.43 12.65
CA SER A 43 -2.45 -0.44 14.11
C SER A 43 -1.32 0.36 14.75
N VAL A 44 -0.09 0.26 14.24
CA VAL A 44 1.06 1.00 14.76
C VAL A 44 0.90 2.51 14.52
N ILE A 45 0.38 2.90 13.35
CA ILE A 45 0.09 4.31 13.05
C ILE A 45 -0.92 4.88 14.05
N HIS A 46 -1.99 4.14 14.33
CA HIS A 46 -3.01 4.53 15.29
C HIS A 46 -2.46 4.59 16.73
N ASP A 47 -1.82 3.52 17.19
CA ASP A 47 -1.34 3.39 18.58
C ASP A 47 -0.29 4.44 18.94
N LEU A 48 0.55 4.82 17.97
CA LEU A 48 1.57 5.85 18.14
C LEU A 48 1.09 7.25 17.71
N ASN A 49 -0.17 7.38 17.27
CA ASN A 49 -0.78 8.60 16.76
C ASN A 49 0.10 9.34 15.74
N LEU A 50 0.64 8.59 14.77
CA LEU A 50 1.57 9.13 13.78
C LEU A 50 0.81 9.88 12.67
N PRO A 51 1.20 11.13 12.33
CA PRO A 51 0.49 11.95 11.34
C PRO A 51 0.84 11.59 9.88
N ILE A 52 0.95 10.30 9.58
CA ILE A 52 1.34 9.78 8.26
C ILE A 52 0.16 9.86 7.30
N LYS A 53 0.39 10.41 6.10
CA LYS A 53 -0.61 10.46 5.03
C LYS A 53 -0.43 9.25 4.13
N VAL A 54 -1.45 8.41 4.01
CA VAL A 54 -1.40 7.18 3.20
C VAL A 54 -2.26 7.37 1.95
N VAL A 55 -1.66 7.18 0.76
CA VAL A 55 -2.32 7.30 -0.53
C VAL A 55 -2.24 5.96 -1.25
N VAL A 56 -3.39 5.27 -1.34
CA VAL A 56 -3.51 3.98 -2.02
C VAL A 56 -4.00 4.20 -3.46
N LEU A 57 -3.15 3.89 -4.43
CA LEU A 57 -3.51 3.87 -5.84
C LEU A 57 -4.25 2.57 -6.15
N ASN A 58 -5.58 2.62 -6.08
CA ASN A 58 -6.44 1.45 -6.27
C ASN A 58 -6.82 1.24 -7.75
N ASN A 59 -6.06 0.38 -8.45
CA ASN A 59 -6.35 -0.02 -9.83
C ASN A 59 -6.85 -1.47 -9.95
N ARG A 60 -7.11 -2.14 -8.81
CA ARG A 60 -7.62 -3.50 -8.69
C ARG A 60 -6.77 -4.56 -9.39
N CYS A 61 -5.46 -4.34 -9.52
CA CYS A 61 -4.54 -5.31 -10.09
C CYS A 61 -3.09 -5.11 -9.63
N LEU A 62 -2.26 -6.14 -9.81
CA LEU A 62 -0.81 -6.02 -9.83
C LEU A 62 -0.39 -5.33 -11.13
N GLY A 63 -0.63 -4.01 -11.20
CA GLY A 63 -0.59 -3.22 -12.44
C GLY A 63 0.67 -3.39 -13.27
N MET A 64 1.85 -3.45 -12.64
CA MET A 64 3.11 -3.68 -13.34
C MET A 64 3.14 -5.09 -13.98
N VAL A 65 2.76 -6.14 -13.25
CA VAL A 65 2.70 -7.51 -13.80
C VAL A 65 1.68 -7.59 -14.93
N ARG A 66 0.51 -6.97 -14.74
CA ARG A 66 -0.54 -6.88 -15.76
C ARG A 66 -0.03 -6.20 -17.04
N GLN A 67 0.67 -5.08 -16.91
CA GLN A 67 1.23 -4.35 -18.06
C GLN A 67 2.17 -5.23 -18.88
N TRP A 68 3.04 -6.01 -18.23
CA TRP A 68 3.90 -6.97 -18.94
C TRP A 68 3.09 -8.07 -19.63
N GLN A 69 2.00 -8.54 -19.00
CA GLN A 69 1.09 -9.52 -19.62
C GLN A 69 0.38 -8.97 -20.86
N GLU A 70 0.01 -7.68 -20.87
CA GLU A 70 -0.57 -7.01 -22.03
C GLU A 70 0.44 -6.88 -23.18
N ILE A 71 1.66 -6.44 -22.87
CA ILE A 71 2.67 -6.15 -23.91
C ILE A 71 3.29 -7.43 -24.49
N PHE A 72 3.51 -8.48 -23.68
CA PHE A 72 4.34 -9.62 -24.06
C PHE A 72 3.65 -10.99 -24.03
N TYR A 73 2.41 -11.06 -23.54
CA TYR A 73 1.72 -12.35 -23.33
C TYR A 73 0.28 -12.34 -23.84
N ASP A 74 -0.01 -11.58 -24.90
CA ASP A 74 -1.32 -11.52 -25.58
C ASP A 74 -2.49 -11.32 -24.60
N GLU A 75 -2.31 -10.40 -23.65
CA GLU A 75 -3.30 -10.10 -22.61
C GLU A 75 -3.72 -11.31 -21.75
N ARG A 76 -2.88 -12.34 -21.64
CA ARG A 76 -3.13 -13.48 -20.77
C ARG A 76 -2.89 -13.11 -19.30
N TYR A 77 -3.94 -12.64 -18.65
CA TYR A 77 -3.91 -12.21 -17.25
C TYR A 77 -3.82 -13.38 -16.27
N SER A 78 -2.63 -13.87 -15.99
CA SER A 78 -2.41 -14.90 -14.97
C SER A 78 -2.26 -14.26 -13.58
N HIS A 79 -3.32 -14.36 -12.76
CA HIS A 79 -3.35 -13.98 -11.34
C HIS A 79 -2.85 -12.56 -11.00
N SER A 80 -2.89 -11.66 -11.99
CA SER A 80 -2.48 -10.25 -11.83
C SER A 80 -3.67 -9.33 -11.53
N LYS A 81 -4.91 -9.82 -11.62
CA LYS A 81 -6.12 -9.06 -11.29
C LYS A 81 -6.68 -9.55 -9.95
N PHE A 82 -7.15 -8.63 -9.12
CA PHE A 82 -7.81 -9.00 -7.88
C PHE A 82 -9.29 -9.31 -8.16
N ALA A 83 -9.73 -10.54 -7.85
CA ALA A 83 -11.15 -10.90 -7.93
C ALA A 83 -11.98 -10.21 -6.83
N SER A 84 -11.36 -9.97 -5.69
CA SER A 84 -11.94 -9.28 -4.54
C SER A 84 -10.85 -8.48 -3.82
N GLN A 85 -11.25 -7.39 -3.18
CA GLN A 85 -10.40 -6.55 -2.34
C GLN A 85 -11.22 -6.03 -1.16
N PRO A 86 -10.58 -5.75 0.00
CA PRO A 86 -11.26 -5.09 1.08
C PRO A 86 -11.71 -3.68 0.68
N ASP A 87 -12.75 -3.19 1.34
CA ASP A 87 -13.09 -1.78 1.34
C ASP A 87 -12.05 -1.05 2.18
N PHE A 88 -11.14 -0.32 1.52
CA PHE A 88 -10.01 0.32 2.20
C PHE A 88 -10.44 1.42 3.17
N ILE A 89 -11.61 2.04 2.97
CA ILE A 89 -12.15 3.06 3.88
C ILE A 89 -12.66 2.38 5.15
N LYS A 90 -13.47 1.32 5.01
CA LYS A 90 -13.91 0.55 6.18
C LYS A 90 -12.75 -0.11 6.92
N LEU A 91 -11.72 -0.51 6.19
CA LEU A 91 -10.50 -1.06 6.77
C LEU A 91 -9.78 -0.01 7.60
N SER A 92 -9.59 1.22 7.11
CA SER A 92 -8.94 2.28 7.90
C SER A 92 -9.78 2.65 9.12
N GLU A 93 -11.11 2.74 8.97
CA GLU A 93 -12.04 2.98 10.08
C GLU A 93 -11.93 1.89 11.16
N ALA A 94 -11.79 0.62 10.77
CA ALA A 94 -11.62 -0.50 11.70
C ALA A 94 -10.32 -0.39 12.54
N TYR A 95 -9.29 0.29 12.03
CA TYR A 95 -8.07 0.61 12.76
C TYR A 95 -8.13 1.97 13.47
N GLY A 96 -9.27 2.67 13.47
CA GLY A 96 -9.39 4.00 14.08
C GLY A 96 -8.73 5.12 13.27
N ILE A 97 -8.44 4.89 11.99
CA ILE A 97 -7.79 5.86 11.10
C ILE A 97 -8.83 6.43 10.14
N LYS A 98 -8.79 7.75 9.95
CA LYS A 98 -9.64 8.45 8.99
C LYS A 98 -9.32 7.99 7.56
N GLY A 99 -10.34 7.47 6.87
CA GLY A 99 -10.32 7.16 5.43
C GLY A 99 -10.65 8.34 4.54
#